data_AF-A0A350EQF5-F1
#
_entry.id   AF-A0A350EQF5-F1
#
_cell.length_a   1.000
_cell.length_b   1.000
_cell.length_c   1.000
_cell.angle_alpha   90.00
_cell.angle_beta   90.00
_cell.angle_gamma   90.00
#
_symmetry.space_group_name_H-M   'P 1'
#
loop_
_entity.id
_entity.type
_entity.pdbx_description
1 polymer ?
#
loop_
_entity_poly.entity_id
_entity_poly.type
_entity_poly.pdbx_seq_one_letter_code
_entity_poly.pdbx_strand_id
1 'polypeptide(L)'
;QHLASLSQYGADAQRDSCWSFCTPAIAVGYPRWWRPDELGIPHQNRPQHGLPDTGEYLDGFGNKAYVHAIGNPIVPTAKNRYDVAHQKGSGFGFVTVDTEKKTYYVESFRFLVDATDGKPENQFPGWPVTIHQEENRGVNRLR
;
A
#
# COMPACT_ATOMS: atom_id res chain seq x y z
N GLN A 1 2.02 -10.53 -5.85
CA GLN A 1 1.05 -11.15 -4.91
C GLN A 1 -0.12 -10.17 -4.73
N HIS A 2 -1.38 -10.63 -4.55
CA HIS A 2 -2.54 -9.73 -4.39
C HIS A 2 -2.71 -9.35 -2.90
N LEU A 3 -1.91 -8.38 -2.45
CA LEU A 3 -1.92 -7.78 -1.11
C LEU A 3 -1.96 -6.26 -1.33
N ALA A 4 -2.82 -5.55 -0.61
CA ALA A 4 -2.90 -4.10 -0.73
C ALA A 4 -1.53 -3.48 -0.43
N SER A 5 -0.89 -2.90 -1.44
CA SER A 5 0.48 -2.39 -1.31
C SER A 5 0.66 -1.17 -2.20
N LEU A 6 1.25 -0.12 -1.64
CA LEU A 6 1.75 1.01 -2.41
C LEU A 6 3.26 1.05 -2.25
N SER A 7 3.97 0.86 -3.35
CA SER A 7 5.42 0.81 -3.38
C SER A 7 5.99 1.63 -4.54
N GLN A 8 7.18 2.13 -4.38
CA GLN A 8 7.95 2.78 -5.45
C GLN A 8 9.20 1.95 -5.72
N TYR A 9 9.42 1.59 -6.98
CA TYR A 9 10.59 0.83 -7.37
C TYR A 9 11.77 1.74 -7.69
N GLY A 10 12.96 1.14 -7.62
CA GLY A 10 14.20 1.73 -8.09
C GLY A 10 14.86 0.88 -9.17
N ALA A 11 15.39 1.53 -10.20
CA ALA A 11 16.26 0.94 -11.20
C ALA A 11 17.73 1.05 -10.74
N ASP A 12 18.28 2.26 -10.71
CA ASP A 12 19.68 2.51 -10.36
C ASP A 12 19.84 2.84 -8.87
N ALA A 13 18.95 3.68 -8.34
CA ALA A 13 18.86 4.08 -6.94
C ALA A 13 17.49 3.77 -6.35
N GLN A 14 17.34 3.83 -5.02
CA GLN A 14 16.02 3.72 -4.41
C GLN A 14 15.12 4.85 -4.93
N ARG A 15 13.87 4.50 -5.26
CA ARG A 15 12.81 5.46 -5.58
C ARG A 15 13.08 6.36 -6.79
N ASP A 16 13.85 5.88 -7.77
CA ASP A 16 14.11 6.60 -9.03
C ASP A 16 13.22 6.15 -10.19
N SER A 17 12.27 5.24 -9.92
CA SER A 17 11.39 4.64 -10.93
C SER A 17 9.91 4.67 -10.49
N CYS A 18 9.10 3.84 -11.14
CA CYS A 18 7.65 3.90 -11.07
C CYS A 18 7.07 3.55 -9.69
N TRP A 19 5.94 4.19 -9.39
CA TRP A 19 5.03 3.73 -8.37
C TRP A 19 4.23 2.53 -8.86
N SER A 20 3.95 1.61 -7.95
CA SER A 20 3.15 0.42 -8.15
C SER A 20 2.10 0.34 -7.04
N PHE A 21 0.84 0.29 -7.43
CA PHE A 21 -0.28 0.09 -6.52
C PHE A 21 -0.92 -1.26 -6.82
N CYS A 22 -0.88 -2.16 -5.84
CA CYS A 22 -1.72 -3.35 -5.82
C CYS A 22 -2.93 -3.02 -4.94
N THR A 23 -4.13 -3.00 -5.53
CA THR A 23 -5.36 -2.80 -4.77
C THR A 23 -5.61 -3.99 -3.83
N PRO A 24 -6.33 -3.80 -2.72
CA PRO A 24 -6.91 -4.92 -2.01
C PRO A 24 -7.81 -5.76 -2.95
N ALA A 25 -7.84 -7.07 -2.74
CA ALA A 25 -8.77 -7.94 -3.45
C ALA A 25 -10.17 -7.77 -2.85
N ILE A 26 -11.21 -7.72 -3.69
CA ILE A 26 -12.60 -7.55 -3.23
C ILE A 26 -13.04 -8.64 -2.24
N ALA A 27 -12.53 -9.86 -2.41
CA ALA A 27 -12.72 -10.96 -1.49
C ALA A 27 -11.45 -11.82 -1.42
N VAL A 28 -10.75 -11.74 -0.29
CA VAL A 28 -9.51 -12.50 -0.07
C VAL A 28 -9.84 -13.91 0.37
N GLY A 29 -9.59 -14.90 -0.49
CA GLY A 29 -9.64 -16.32 -0.14
C GLY A 29 -8.46 -16.73 0.74
N TYR A 30 -7.25 -16.54 0.19
CA TYR A 30 -5.97 -16.84 0.83
C TYR A 30 -5.27 -15.53 1.26
N PRO A 31 -5.17 -15.24 2.57
CA PRO A 31 -4.49 -14.06 3.07
C PRO A 31 -2.98 -14.14 2.83
N ARG A 32 -2.37 -12.97 2.63
CA ARG A 32 -0.95 -12.78 2.34
C ARG A 32 -0.41 -11.69 3.23
N TRP A 33 0.84 -11.80 3.63
CA TRP A 33 1.47 -10.87 4.56
C TRP A 33 2.81 -10.39 4.02
N TRP A 34 3.16 -9.17 4.41
CA TRP A 34 4.47 -8.58 4.26
C TRP A 34 4.89 -8.07 5.64
N ARG A 35 5.72 -8.83 6.36
CA ARG A 35 6.07 -8.55 7.77
C ARG A 35 7.58 -8.52 8.01
N PRO A 36 8.34 -7.72 7.26
CA PRO A 36 9.79 -7.64 7.41
C PRO A 36 10.21 -7.20 8.82
N ASP A 37 9.43 -6.35 9.48
CA ASP A 37 9.76 -5.87 10.84
C ASP A 37 9.71 -7.03 11.85
N GLU A 38 8.68 -7.88 11.79
CA GLU A 38 8.59 -9.09 12.63
C GLU A 38 9.72 -10.08 12.36
N LEU A 39 10.22 -10.13 11.11
CA LEU A 39 11.32 -10.99 10.70
C LEU A 39 12.70 -10.38 10.96
N GLY A 40 12.78 -9.16 11.50
CA GLY A 40 14.04 -8.45 11.73
C GLY A 40 14.79 -8.08 10.44
N ILE A 41 14.10 -8.01 9.30
CA ILE A 41 14.70 -7.57 8.04
C ILE A 41 14.96 -6.07 8.13
N PRO A 42 16.21 -5.61 7.92
CA PRO A 42 16.52 -4.19 8.01
C PRO A 42 15.84 -3.42 6.89
N HIS A 43 15.39 -2.20 7.22
CA HIS A 43 14.83 -1.23 6.30
C HIS A 43 15.59 0.09 6.45
N GLN A 44 15.51 0.93 5.43
CA GLN A 44 16.01 2.31 5.48
C GLN A 44 14.86 3.27 5.17
N ASN A 45 15.03 4.56 5.50
CA ASN A 45 14.14 5.63 5.02
C ASN A 45 12.64 5.31 5.13
N ARG A 46 12.18 4.90 6.32
CA ARG A 46 10.76 4.66 6.59
C ARG A 46 9.96 5.94 6.24
N PRO A 47 8.79 5.83 5.57
CA PRO A 47 7.95 6.98 5.28
C PRO A 47 7.61 7.78 6.54
N GLN A 48 7.29 9.06 6.37
CA GLN A 48 7.05 10.00 7.46
C GLN A 48 5.94 9.57 8.42
N HIS A 49 4.93 8.82 7.94
CA HIS A 49 3.85 8.30 8.78
C HIS A 49 4.32 7.18 9.73
N GLY A 50 5.52 6.63 9.56
CA GLY A 50 6.15 5.69 10.51
C GLY A 50 5.41 4.37 10.69
N LEU A 51 4.61 3.94 9.71
CA LEU A 51 3.79 2.72 9.83
C LEU A 51 4.69 1.49 9.81
N PRO A 52 4.33 0.38 10.48
CA PRO A 52 5.10 -0.87 10.42
C PRO A 52 5.22 -1.40 8.98
N ASP A 53 6.24 -2.22 8.74
CA ASP A 53 6.48 -2.93 7.48
C ASP A 53 6.70 -2.02 6.24
N THR A 54 7.16 -0.78 6.46
CA THR A 54 7.40 0.23 5.41
C THR A 54 8.85 0.72 5.41
N GLY A 55 9.26 1.38 4.33
CA GLY A 55 10.64 1.82 4.10
C GLY A 55 11.26 1.23 2.83
N GLU A 56 12.56 1.47 2.66
CA GLU A 56 13.38 0.98 1.57
C GLU A 56 13.95 -0.40 1.91
N TYR A 57 13.74 -1.33 1.00
CA TYR A 57 14.19 -2.71 1.08
C TYR A 57 14.91 -3.11 -0.21
N LEU A 58 15.66 -4.21 -0.12
CA LEU A 58 16.02 -5.04 -1.27
C LEU A 58 15.15 -6.29 -1.21
N ASP A 59 14.44 -6.60 -2.29
CA ASP A 59 13.67 -7.84 -2.35
C ASP A 59 14.58 -9.07 -2.54
N GLY A 60 14.00 -10.27 -2.55
CA GLY A 60 14.76 -11.52 -2.69
C GLY A 60 15.51 -11.69 -4.01
N PHE A 61 15.25 -10.84 -5.01
CA PHE A 61 15.95 -10.80 -6.29
C PHE A 61 16.92 -9.62 -6.39
N GLY A 62 17.05 -8.81 -5.32
CA GLY A 62 17.90 -7.63 -5.29
C GLY A 62 17.25 -6.37 -5.87
N ASN A 63 15.94 -6.37 -6.16
CA ASN A 63 15.27 -5.18 -6.63
C ASN A 63 15.11 -4.17 -5.50
N LYS A 64 15.25 -2.89 -5.83
CA LYS A 64 15.07 -1.77 -4.90
C LYS A 64 13.58 -1.48 -4.76
N ALA A 65 13.03 -1.68 -3.57
CA ALA A 65 11.61 -1.49 -3.30
C ALA A 65 11.43 -0.60 -2.08
N TYR A 66 10.89 0.59 -2.29
CA TYR A 66 10.36 1.44 -1.22
C TYR A 66 8.90 1.09 -1.01
N VAL A 67 8.58 0.45 0.12
CA VAL A 67 7.21 0.16 0.53
C VAL A 67 6.69 1.37 1.30
N HIS A 68 5.74 2.10 0.72
CA HIS A 68 5.11 3.26 1.37
C HIS A 68 4.00 2.81 2.31
N ALA A 69 3.08 1.96 1.84
CA ALA A 69 1.97 1.48 2.65
C ALA A 69 1.63 0.03 2.35
N ILE A 70 1.19 -0.70 3.38
CA ILE A 70 0.80 -2.10 3.28
C ILE A 70 -0.49 -2.37 4.07
N GLY A 71 -1.47 -2.98 3.41
CA GLY A 71 -2.73 -3.41 4.02
C GLY A 71 -2.61 -4.82 4.59
N ASN A 72 -1.68 -5.03 5.52
CA ASN A 72 -1.48 -6.34 6.16
C ASN A 72 -2.76 -6.85 6.82
N PRO A 73 -3.17 -8.10 6.57
CA PRO A 73 -4.31 -8.68 7.26
C PRO A 73 -3.96 -9.05 8.70
N ILE A 74 -5.00 -9.28 9.49
CA ILE A 74 -4.88 -9.95 10.78
C ILE A 74 -5.28 -11.42 10.65
N VAL A 75 -4.84 -12.24 11.60
CA VAL A 75 -5.20 -13.66 11.60
C VAL A 75 -6.74 -13.77 11.69
N PRO A 76 -7.40 -14.41 10.72
CA PRO A 76 -8.85 -14.49 10.72
C PRO A 76 -9.32 -15.46 11.80
N THR A 77 -10.14 -14.96 12.71
CA THR A 77 -10.70 -15.69 13.86
C THR A 77 -12.22 -15.51 13.99
N ALA A 78 -12.79 -14.58 13.24
CA ALA A 78 -14.21 -14.29 13.27
C ALA A 78 -15.04 -15.45 12.67
N LYS A 79 -16.30 -15.56 13.12
CA LYS A 79 -17.26 -16.56 12.60
C LYS A 79 -18.03 -16.04 11.40
N ASN A 80 -18.37 -14.75 11.39
CA ASN A 80 -19.11 -14.13 10.28
C ASN A 80 -18.18 -13.95 9.07
N ARG A 81 -18.65 -14.36 7.88
CA ARG A 81 -17.87 -14.29 6.65
C ARG A 81 -17.42 -12.88 6.25
N TYR A 82 -18.20 -11.85 6.60
CA TYR A 82 -17.88 -10.46 6.29
C TYR A 82 -16.82 -9.93 7.25
N ASP A 83 -16.92 -10.24 8.54
CA ASP A 83 -15.86 -9.94 9.51
C ASP A 83 -14.55 -10.65 9.13
N VAL A 84 -14.63 -11.91 8.68
CA VAL A 84 -13.46 -12.64 8.14
C VAL A 84 -12.89 -11.93 6.91
N ALA A 85 -13.73 -11.39 6.02
CA ALA A 85 -13.27 -10.63 4.86
C ALA A 85 -12.48 -9.39 5.26
N HIS A 86 -12.94 -8.66 6.29
CA HIS A 86 -12.17 -7.55 6.89
C HIS A 86 -10.84 -8.03 7.49
N GLN A 87 -10.85 -9.10 8.28
CA GLN A 87 -9.63 -9.65 8.89
C GLN A 87 -8.60 -10.07 7.84
N LYS A 88 -9.06 -10.66 6.73
CA LYS A 88 -8.22 -11.07 5.60
C LYS A 88 -7.76 -9.92 4.70
N GLY A 89 -8.12 -8.68 4.99
CA GLY A 89 -7.69 -7.51 4.22
C GLY A 89 -8.41 -7.37 2.87
N SER A 90 -9.67 -7.82 2.79
CA SER A 90 -10.50 -7.58 1.60
C SER A 90 -10.86 -6.11 1.47
N GLY A 91 -11.10 -5.66 0.24
CA GLY A 91 -11.39 -4.26 -0.05
C GLY A 91 -11.36 -3.92 -1.54
N PHE A 92 -11.32 -2.64 -1.87
CA PHE A 92 -11.16 -2.16 -3.24
C PHE A 92 -10.29 -0.90 -3.26
N GLY A 93 -9.82 -0.48 -4.43
CA GLY A 93 -9.04 0.74 -4.56
C GLY A 93 -9.50 1.60 -5.73
N PHE A 94 -9.23 2.89 -5.62
CA PHE A 94 -9.48 3.87 -6.68
C PHE A 94 -8.20 4.64 -6.98
N VAL A 95 -8.06 5.02 -8.25
CA VAL A 95 -7.02 5.95 -8.69
C VAL A 95 -7.70 7.03 -9.52
N THR A 96 -7.78 8.24 -8.99
CA THR A 96 -8.26 9.41 -9.73
C THR A 96 -7.07 10.09 -10.39
N VAL A 97 -7.09 10.16 -11.72
CA VAL A 97 -6.03 10.76 -12.53
C VAL A 97 -6.42 12.19 -12.90
N ASP A 98 -5.68 13.17 -12.39
CA ASP A 98 -5.79 14.56 -12.81
C ASP A 98 -4.74 14.82 -13.89
N THR A 99 -5.18 14.98 -15.14
CA THR A 99 -4.29 15.14 -16.30
C THR A 99 -3.68 16.52 -16.42
N GLU A 100 -4.31 17.55 -15.84
CA GLU A 100 -3.81 18.92 -15.83
C GLU A 100 -2.73 19.09 -14.75
N LYS A 101 -3.03 18.66 -13.52
CA LYS A 101 -2.08 18.70 -12.40
C LYS A 101 -1.04 17.58 -12.45
N LYS A 102 -1.27 16.56 -13.29
CA LYS A 102 -0.42 15.37 -13.45
C LYS A 102 -0.24 14.62 -12.13
N THR A 103 -1.34 14.38 -11.44
CA THR A 103 -1.38 13.68 -10.15
C THR A 103 -2.26 12.44 -10.21
N TYR A 104 -1.90 11.46 -9.39
CA TYR A 104 -2.66 10.24 -9.14
C TYR A 104 -3.09 10.25 -7.68
N TYR A 105 -4.37 10.45 -7.42
CA TYR A 105 -4.93 10.33 -6.08
C TYR A 105 -5.36 8.89 -5.86
N VAL A 106 -4.65 8.20 -4.97
CA VAL A 106 -4.73 6.76 -4.75
C VAL A 106 -5.44 6.51 -3.43
N GLU A 107 -6.49 5.70 -3.48
CA GLU A 107 -7.30 5.33 -2.33
C GLU A 107 -7.39 3.82 -2.23
N SER A 108 -7.43 3.31 -0.99
CA SER A 108 -7.47 1.88 -0.70
C SER A 108 -8.48 1.64 0.41
N PHE A 109 -9.69 1.29 0.02
CA PHE A 109 -10.83 1.11 0.91
C PHE A 109 -10.95 -0.33 1.42
N ARG A 110 -11.42 -0.46 2.64
CA ARG A 110 -11.78 -1.74 3.26
C ARG A 110 -13.06 -2.29 2.64
N PHE A 111 -13.26 -3.59 2.81
CA PHE A 111 -14.45 -4.28 2.34
C PHE A 111 -15.75 -3.69 2.90
N LEU A 112 -16.79 -3.56 2.08
CA LEU A 112 -18.15 -3.20 2.50
C LEU A 112 -18.27 -1.91 3.34
N VAL A 113 -17.44 -0.90 3.03
CA VAL A 113 -17.54 0.44 3.62
C VAL A 113 -18.24 1.42 2.69
N ASP A 114 -18.74 2.53 3.25
CA ASP A 114 -19.19 3.68 2.46
C ASP A 114 -17.97 4.54 2.09
N ALA A 115 -17.59 4.56 0.82
CA ALA A 115 -16.45 5.37 0.35
C ALA A 115 -16.75 6.88 0.27
N THR A 116 -18.01 7.28 0.51
CA THR A 116 -18.48 8.67 0.35
C THR A 116 -18.66 9.43 1.67
N ASP A 117 -18.56 8.73 2.80
CA ASP A 117 -18.80 9.31 4.13
C ASP A 117 -17.60 10.08 4.72
N GLY A 118 -16.45 10.04 4.03
CA GLY A 118 -15.23 10.75 4.41
C GLY A 118 -14.51 10.21 5.64
N LYS A 119 -14.89 9.02 6.14
CA LYS A 119 -14.28 8.42 7.35
C LYS A 119 -12.89 7.82 7.05
N PRO A 120 -11.80 8.31 7.67
CA PRO A 120 -10.45 7.81 7.40
C PRO A 120 -10.28 6.31 7.68
N GLU A 121 -10.98 5.76 8.68
CA GLU A 121 -10.93 4.35 9.06
C GLU A 121 -11.46 3.39 7.99
N ASN A 122 -12.23 3.92 7.03
CA ASN A 122 -12.71 3.14 5.88
C ASN A 122 -11.57 2.80 4.91
N GLN A 123 -10.42 3.46 5.00
CA GLN A 123 -9.22 3.12 4.23
C GLN A 123 -8.24 2.24 5.00
N PHE A 124 -7.37 1.55 4.27
CA PHE A 124 -6.20 0.91 4.84
C PHE A 124 -5.19 1.97 5.32
N PRO A 125 -4.39 1.69 6.37
CA PRO A 125 -3.41 2.65 6.88
C PRO A 125 -2.39 3.03 5.80
N GLY A 126 -2.08 4.33 5.73
CA GLY A 126 -1.16 4.87 4.72
C GLY A 126 -1.84 5.38 3.46
N TRP A 127 -3.17 5.23 3.34
CA TRP A 127 -4.00 5.87 2.32
C TRP A 127 -4.95 6.90 2.95
N PRO A 128 -5.45 7.88 2.19
CA PRO A 128 -5.19 8.14 0.77
C PRO A 128 -3.81 8.78 0.51
N VAL A 129 -3.31 8.69 -0.74
CA VAL A 129 -2.01 9.23 -1.16
C VAL A 129 -2.12 9.95 -2.49
N THR A 130 -1.55 11.14 -2.61
CA THR A 130 -1.40 11.84 -3.90
C THR A 130 0.02 11.70 -4.43
N ILE A 131 0.16 10.99 -5.54
CA ILE A 131 1.42 10.81 -6.26
C ILE A 131 1.49 11.82 -7.40
N HIS A 132 2.65 12.44 -7.60
CA HIS A 132 2.90 13.32 -8.74
C HIS A 132 3.61 12.55 -9.85
N GLN A 133 3.27 12.82 -11.12
CA GLN A 133 3.86 12.13 -12.27
C GLN A 133 5.39 12.12 -12.25
N GLU A 134 6.02 13.21 -11.81
CA GLU A 134 7.47 13.32 -11.75
C GLU A 134 8.13 12.40 -10.71
N GLU A 135 7.38 11.89 -9.73
CA GLU A 135 7.89 10.91 -8.77
C GLU A 135 8.25 9.59 -9.48
N ASN A 136 7.59 9.25 -10.60
CA ASN A 136 7.92 8.06 -11.40
C ASN A 136 9.27 8.14 -12.13
N ARG A 137 9.98 9.26 -12.02
CA ARG A 137 11.35 9.47 -12.51
C ARG A 137 12.31 9.96 -11.41
N GLY A 138 11.94 9.77 -10.14
CA GLY A 138 12.78 10.09 -8.99
C GLY A 138 12.67 11.51 -8.42
N VAL A 139 11.76 12.35 -8.91
CA VAL A 139 11.51 13.68 -8.31
C VAL A 139 10.53 13.54 -7.13
N ASN A 140 10.99 12.85 -6.09
CA ASN A 140 10.17 12.39 -4.96
C ASN A 140 9.66 13.54 -4.08
N ARG A 141 8.36 13.54 -3.81
CA ARG A 141 7.70 14.55 -2.94
C ARG A 141 7.16 13.92 -1.66
N LEU A 142 6.63 12.70 -1.76
CA LEU A 142 6.30 11.89 -0.59
C LEU A 142 7.61 11.54 0.14
N ARG A 143 7.64 11.65 1.47
CA ARG A 143 8.84 11.37 2.27
C ARG A 143 8.63 10.12 3.10
#